data_AF-A0A6L6UCW6-F1
#
_entry.id   AF-A0A6L6UCW6-F1
#
_cell.length_a   1.000
_cell.length_b   1.000
_cell.length_c   1.000
_cell.angle_alpha   90.00
_cell.angle_beta   90.00
_cell.angle_gamma   90.00
#
_symmetry.space_group_name_H-M   'P 1'
#
loop_
_entity.id
_entity.type
_entity.pdbx_description
1 polymer ?
#
loop_
_entity_poly.entity_id
_entity_poly.type
_entity_poly.pdbx_seq_one_letter_code
_entity_poly.pdbx_strand_id
1 'polypeptide(L)'
;MKKISVALSIIALSAVVLVSCKEKGSDKETTLEPDRHAPRPEAKHHKGDRKGPPPGGDRKGPPRGGSPEQTKTLEEIGGYKIGDVATDFNLKNVDGSMVSLASIENAKGYIVTFTCNECPFAKLYEDRLIELHNTYAPQGYPVIAINPNSPENEKEGYAAMQTRAEEKGFPFAYLVDEGQKIYPQYGAVRTPHVFLLDHERKVQYIGAIDDNSKSPEDVKVKYVEDAIKALEAGEKPTINLTKAIGCPIKASRA
;
A
#
# COMPACT_ATOMS: atom_id res chain seq x y z
N MET A 1 15.56 -30.57 -56.00
CA MET A 1 15.53 -31.94 -55.42
C MET A 1 16.33 -31.85 -54.11
N LYS A 2 15.84 -32.10 -52.90
CA LYS A 2 14.74 -32.92 -52.38
C LYS A 2 14.01 -32.16 -51.26
N LYS A 3 12.69 -32.30 -51.23
CA LYS A 3 11.80 -31.86 -50.14
C LYS A 3 11.96 -32.83 -48.97
N ILE A 4 12.03 -32.34 -47.73
CA ILE A 4 11.87 -33.17 -46.53
C ILE A 4 10.58 -32.69 -45.86
N SER A 5 9.60 -33.59 -45.82
CA SER A 5 8.28 -33.45 -45.22
C SER A 5 8.03 -34.74 -44.45
N VAL A 6 7.98 -34.70 -43.12
CA VAL A 6 7.46 -35.74 -42.20
C VAL A 6 7.42 -35.08 -40.81
N ALA A 7 6.46 -35.23 -39.91
CA ALA A 7 5.02 -35.51 -39.91
C ALA A 7 4.56 -35.18 -38.47
N LEU A 8 3.34 -34.67 -38.33
CA LEU A 8 2.65 -34.52 -37.06
C LEU A 8 2.53 -35.88 -36.34
N SER A 9 2.70 -35.91 -35.03
CA SER A 9 2.14 -36.97 -34.18
C SER A 9 1.48 -36.33 -32.98
N ILE A 10 0.14 -36.37 -33.03
CA ILE A 10 -0.79 -36.01 -31.96
C ILE A 10 -0.80 -37.19 -30.99
N ILE A 11 -0.51 -36.96 -29.71
CA ILE A 11 -0.86 -37.87 -28.63
C ILE A 11 -1.67 -37.08 -27.61
N ALA A 12 -2.99 -37.16 -27.75
CA ALA A 12 -3.92 -36.84 -26.68
C ALA A 12 -3.97 -38.05 -25.74
N LEU A 13 -3.59 -37.86 -24.47
CA LEU A 13 -3.92 -38.82 -23.41
C LEU A 13 -4.96 -38.18 -22.49
N SER A 14 -6.19 -38.63 -22.69
CA SER A 14 -7.31 -38.45 -21.77
C SER A 14 -7.05 -39.25 -20.50
N ALA A 15 -7.04 -38.60 -19.35
CA ALA A 15 -7.22 -39.25 -18.06
C ALA A 15 -8.39 -38.57 -17.34
N VAL A 16 -9.58 -39.08 -17.64
CA VAL A 16 -10.81 -38.87 -16.87
C VAL A 16 -10.70 -39.75 -15.62
N VAL A 17 -10.52 -39.14 -14.45
CA VAL A 17 -10.73 -39.83 -13.17
C VAL A 17 -12.12 -39.44 -12.67
N LEU A 18 -13.08 -40.31 -12.97
CA LEU A 18 -14.37 -40.36 -12.31
C LEU A 18 -14.18 -41.03 -10.94
N VAL A 19 -14.41 -40.28 -9.87
CA VAL A 19 -14.76 -40.85 -8.56
C VAL A 19 -16.18 -40.42 -8.25
N SER A 20 -17.08 -41.40 -8.20
CA SER A 20 -18.51 -41.22 -7.92
C SER A 20 -18.92 -42.06 -6.71
N CYS A 21 -19.73 -41.43 -5.85
CA CYS A 21 -20.62 -41.96 -4.81
C CYS A 21 -19.94 -42.59 -3.57
N LYS A 22 -20.39 -42.34 -2.33
CA LYS A 22 -21.78 -42.49 -1.88
C LYS A 22 -22.04 -41.83 -0.51
N GLU A 23 -23.30 -41.43 -0.36
CA GLU A 23 -23.97 -40.78 0.79
C GLU A 23 -23.85 -41.52 2.12
N LYS A 24 -23.84 -40.74 3.22
CA LYS A 24 -24.64 -41.00 4.41
C LYS A 24 -25.14 -39.68 4.98
N GLY A 25 -26.47 -39.52 4.99
CA GLY A 25 -27.14 -38.45 5.69
C GLY A 25 -27.12 -38.65 7.21
N SER A 26 -27.39 -37.57 7.92
CA SER A 26 -28.13 -37.58 9.18
C SER A 26 -28.48 -36.14 9.55
N ASP A 27 -29.78 -35.92 9.61
CA ASP A 27 -30.49 -34.78 10.14
C ASP A 27 -29.89 -34.25 11.45
N LYS A 28 -29.67 -32.93 11.53
CA LYS A 28 -29.88 -32.14 12.75
C LYS A 28 -30.32 -30.73 12.37
N GLU A 29 -31.63 -30.61 12.24
CA GLU A 29 -32.38 -29.39 12.45
C GLU A 29 -31.97 -28.81 13.82
N THR A 30 -31.13 -27.78 13.78
CA THR A 30 -30.81 -26.97 14.96
C THR A 30 -31.51 -25.65 14.73
N THR A 31 -32.63 -25.50 15.43
CA THR A 31 -33.41 -24.28 15.58
C THR A 31 -32.50 -23.08 15.80
N LEU A 32 -32.48 -22.16 14.83
CA LEU A 32 -32.01 -20.79 14.99
C LEU A 32 -32.94 -20.13 16.01
N GLU A 33 -32.47 -19.97 17.25
CA GLU A 33 -33.08 -19.04 18.20
C GLU A 33 -32.94 -17.61 17.64
N PRO A 34 -34.01 -16.80 17.61
CA PRO A 34 -33.89 -15.40 17.26
C PRO A 34 -33.08 -14.68 18.33
N ASP A 35 -31.98 -14.08 17.89
CA ASP A 35 -31.10 -13.22 18.66
C ASP A 35 -31.92 -12.13 19.36
N ARG A 36 -32.13 -12.33 20.68
CA ARG A 36 -32.78 -11.36 21.53
C ARG A 36 -31.87 -10.15 21.62
N HIS A 37 -32.23 -9.11 20.88
CA HIS A 37 -31.78 -7.74 21.08
C HIS A 37 -31.87 -7.39 22.57
N ALA A 38 -30.76 -7.53 23.29
CA ALA A 38 -30.59 -6.88 24.57
C ALA A 38 -30.45 -5.38 24.27
N PRO A 39 -31.31 -4.51 24.83
CA PRO A 39 -31.12 -3.08 24.69
C PRO A 39 -29.76 -2.70 25.29
N ARG A 40 -28.93 -2.04 24.48
CA ARG A 40 -27.69 -1.41 24.90
C ARG A 40 -28.00 -0.54 26.13
N PRO A 41 -27.28 -0.64 27.25
CA PRO A 41 -27.52 0.24 28.38
C PRO A 41 -27.33 1.68 27.90
N GLU A 42 -28.34 2.52 28.12
CA GLU A 42 -28.27 3.94 27.83
C GLU A 42 -27.01 4.50 28.50
N ALA A 43 -26.09 5.01 27.68
CA ALA A 43 -24.96 5.77 28.18
C ALA A 43 -25.56 6.99 28.90
N LYS A 44 -25.49 6.97 30.24
CA LYS A 44 -25.84 8.11 31.07
C LYS A 44 -25.05 9.31 30.57
N HIS A 45 -25.73 10.22 29.88
CA HIS A 45 -25.19 11.52 29.55
C HIS A 45 -24.82 12.21 30.86
N HIS A 46 -23.53 12.21 31.21
CA HIS A 46 -22.99 13.21 32.09
C HIS A 46 -23.15 14.55 31.37
N LYS A 47 -24.22 15.29 31.69
CA LYS A 47 -24.26 16.75 31.56
C LYS A 47 -23.25 17.34 32.55
N GLY A 48 -21.97 17.11 32.28
CA GLY A 48 -20.92 17.99 32.77
C GLY A 48 -20.95 19.23 31.89
N ASP A 49 -21.04 20.40 32.52
CA ASP A 49 -21.07 21.70 31.87
C ASP A 49 -19.82 21.90 30.98
N ARG A 50 -19.90 21.45 29.73
CA ARG A 50 -18.95 21.89 28.71
C ARG A 50 -19.31 23.34 28.39
N LYS A 51 -18.65 24.27 29.10
CA LYS A 51 -18.65 25.68 28.71
C LYS A 51 -18.18 25.75 27.26
N GLY A 52 -19.10 26.13 26.37
CA GLY A 52 -18.75 26.45 24.98
C GLY A 52 -17.70 27.58 24.96
N PRO A 53 -16.93 27.69 23.87
CA PRO A 53 -15.96 28.77 23.74
C PRO A 53 -16.65 30.13 23.91
N PRO A 54 -16.04 31.09 24.63
CA PRO A 54 -16.67 32.35 24.97
C PRO A 54 -17.14 33.09 23.71
N PRO A 55 -18.36 33.67 23.72
CA PRO A 55 -18.84 34.47 22.61
C PRO A 55 -18.06 35.79 22.56
N GLY A 56 -17.51 36.13 21.40
CA GLY A 56 -16.88 37.44 21.14
C GLY A 56 -15.36 37.46 21.01
N GLY A 57 -14.68 36.31 21.02
CA GLY A 57 -13.28 36.24 20.56
C GLY A 57 -13.23 36.14 19.05
N ASP A 58 -12.45 37.00 18.38
CA ASP A 58 -12.14 36.85 16.97
C ASP A 58 -11.63 35.43 16.73
N ARG A 59 -12.44 34.58 16.11
CA ARG A 59 -11.96 33.30 15.59
C ARG A 59 -11.02 33.67 14.45
N LYS A 60 -9.73 33.80 14.75
CA LYS A 60 -8.70 33.72 13.71
C LYS A 60 -8.95 32.39 13.01
N GLY A 61 -9.48 32.46 11.79
CA GLY A 61 -9.50 31.31 10.90
C GLY A 61 -8.08 30.74 10.78
N PRO A 62 -7.93 29.51 10.25
CA PRO A 62 -6.60 28.97 9.97
C PRO A 62 -5.78 30.05 9.23
N PRO A 63 -4.51 30.27 9.59
CA PRO A 63 -3.68 31.27 8.94
C PRO A 63 -3.81 31.14 7.42
N ARG A 64 -4.20 32.23 6.75
CA ARG A 64 -4.22 32.24 5.29
C ARG A 64 -2.77 32.22 4.82
N GLY A 65 -2.39 31.18 4.09
CA GLY A 65 -1.09 31.09 3.42
C GLY A 65 0.04 30.65 4.36
N GLY A 66 0.22 29.35 4.44
CA GLY A 66 1.34 28.70 5.10
C GLY A 66 1.08 27.21 5.13
N SER A 67 1.84 26.45 4.33
CA SER A 67 1.87 24.98 4.46
C SER A 67 2.11 24.64 5.93
N PRO A 68 1.32 23.74 6.55
CA PRO A 68 1.47 23.44 7.97
C PRO A 68 2.91 23.07 8.27
N GLU A 69 3.49 23.84 9.20
CA GLU A 69 4.89 23.81 9.65
C GLU A 69 5.52 22.43 9.50
N GLN A 70 6.53 22.39 8.62
CA GLN A 70 7.23 21.20 8.19
C GLN A 70 7.75 20.46 9.41
N THR A 71 7.15 19.31 9.74
CA THR A 71 7.72 18.43 10.75
C THR A 71 8.91 17.74 10.10
N LYS A 72 10.06 18.42 10.17
CA LYS A 72 11.35 18.16 9.50
C LYS A 72 11.31 18.28 7.97
N THR A 73 12.14 19.14 7.40
CA THR A 73 12.42 19.12 5.96
C THR A 73 13.06 17.76 5.62
N LEU A 74 12.77 17.19 4.45
CA LEU A 74 13.42 15.95 3.99
C LEU A 74 14.95 16.00 4.08
N GLU A 75 15.52 17.20 4.00
CA GLU A 75 16.95 17.45 4.20
C GLU A 75 17.46 17.07 5.60
N GLU A 76 16.64 17.21 6.63
CA GLU A 76 16.99 16.81 8.02
C GLU A 76 16.75 15.33 8.30
N ILE A 77 15.89 14.68 7.50
CA ILE A 77 15.55 13.25 7.62
C ILE A 77 16.65 12.39 6.96
N GLY A 78 17.28 12.91 5.91
CA GLY A 78 18.19 12.14 5.05
C GLY A 78 17.43 11.26 4.05
N GLY A 79 18.18 10.53 3.21
CA GLY A 79 17.62 9.69 2.15
C GLY A 79 17.55 10.40 0.80
N TYR A 80 16.79 9.82 -0.14
CA TYR A 80 16.71 10.33 -1.51
C TYR A 80 15.97 11.67 -1.62
N LYS A 81 16.43 12.49 -2.56
CA LYS A 81 15.78 13.71 -3.04
C LYS A 81 15.24 13.49 -4.46
N ILE A 82 14.40 14.40 -4.92
CA ILE A 82 13.94 14.42 -6.32
C ILE A 82 15.16 14.46 -7.25
N GLY A 83 15.21 13.53 -8.19
CA GLY A 83 16.29 13.34 -9.17
C GLY A 83 17.37 12.34 -8.76
N ASP A 84 17.44 11.93 -7.49
CA ASP A 84 18.39 10.91 -7.05
C ASP A 84 18.03 9.54 -7.65
N VAL A 85 19.04 8.73 -7.96
CA VAL A 85 18.83 7.35 -8.43
C VAL A 85 18.65 6.44 -7.22
N ALA A 86 17.50 5.81 -7.11
CA ALA A 86 17.26 4.83 -6.07
C ALA A 86 18.12 3.58 -6.29
N THR A 87 18.88 3.22 -5.26
CA THR A 87 19.63 1.97 -5.21
C THR A 87 18.65 0.79 -5.27
N ASP A 88 19.09 -0.27 -5.94
CA ASP A 88 18.32 -1.51 -5.96
C ASP A 88 18.26 -2.18 -4.59
N PHE A 89 17.31 -3.07 -4.42
CA PHE A 89 17.18 -3.91 -3.23
C PHE A 89 16.87 -5.35 -3.63
N ASN A 90 17.02 -6.28 -2.70
CA ASN A 90 16.57 -7.65 -2.90
C ASN A 90 15.86 -8.10 -1.63
N LEU A 91 14.54 -7.96 -1.62
CA LEU A 91 13.71 -8.20 -0.43
C LEU A 91 12.79 -9.39 -0.65
N LYS A 92 12.45 -10.07 0.45
CA LYS A 92 11.57 -11.22 0.43
C LYS A 92 10.11 -10.77 0.33
N ASN A 93 9.40 -11.28 -0.67
CA ASN A 93 7.97 -11.08 -0.87
C ASN A 93 7.15 -12.04 0.02
N VAL A 94 5.88 -11.75 0.26
CA VAL A 94 4.96 -12.61 1.04
C VAL A 94 4.78 -14.03 0.48
N ASP A 95 5.00 -14.26 -0.82
CA ASP A 95 4.99 -15.60 -1.42
C ASP A 95 6.31 -16.37 -1.26
N GLY A 96 7.32 -15.77 -0.62
CA GLY A 96 8.64 -16.35 -0.40
C GLY A 96 9.64 -16.08 -1.52
N SER A 97 9.23 -15.51 -2.65
CA SER A 97 10.14 -15.08 -3.72
C SER A 97 10.96 -13.86 -3.30
N MET A 98 12.06 -13.62 -4.00
CA MET A 98 12.90 -12.44 -3.82
C MET A 98 12.61 -11.44 -4.96
N VAL A 99 12.37 -10.18 -4.60
CA VAL A 99 12.02 -9.12 -5.56
C VAL A 99 13.01 -7.97 -5.44
N SER A 100 13.42 -7.48 -6.61
CA SER A 100 14.25 -6.29 -6.80
C SER A 100 13.58 -5.34 -7.79
N LEU A 101 14.04 -4.08 -7.86
CA LEU A 101 13.59 -3.19 -8.92
C LEU A 101 14.05 -3.71 -10.28
N ALA A 102 15.30 -4.19 -10.38
CA ALA A 102 15.85 -4.69 -11.64
C ALA A 102 15.21 -6.00 -12.15
N SER A 103 14.56 -6.79 -11.28
CA SER A 103 13.84 -8.01 -11.69
C SER A 103 12.49 -7.73 -12.37
N ILE A 104 12.00 -6.49 -12.32
CA ILE A 104 10.72 -6.12 -12.94
C ILE A 104 11.00 -5.70 -14.38
N GLU A 105 10.70 -6.58 -15.32
CA GLU A 105 10.90 -6.33 -16.74
C GLU A 105 9.93 -5.27 -17.28
N ASN A 106 10.40 -4.48 -18.25
CA ASN A 106 9.59 -3.49 -18.99
C ASN A 106 8.91 -2.41 -18.12
N ALA A 107 9.40 -2.17 -16.91
CA ALA A 107 8.92 -1.08 -16.07
C ALA A 107 9.26 0.28 -16.69
N LYS A 108 8.23 1.13 -16.85
CA LYS A 108 8.38 2.56 -17.19
C LYS A 108 8.63 3.42 -15.95
N GLY A 109 8.30 2.89 -14.79
CA GLY A 109 8.58 3.46 -13.49
C GLY A 109 8.12 2.53 -12.37
N TYR A 110 8.28 2.96 -11.12
CA TYR A 110 8.05 2.13 -9.94
C TYR A 110 7.34 2.95 -8.87
N ILE A 111 6.25 2.43 -8.32
CA ILE A 111 5.53 3.09 -7.22
C ILE A 111 5.95 2.39 -5.93
N VAL A 112 7.10 2.79 -5.37
CA VAL A 112 7.63 2.21 -4.13
C VAL A 112 6.90 2.82 -2.94
N THR A 113 6.19 2.00 -2.18
CA THR A 113 5.33 2.46 -1.08
C THR A 113 5.74 1.79 0.22
N PHE A 114 6.20 2.59 1.18
CA PHE A 114 6.40 2.12 2.55
C PHE A 114 5.05 2.10 3.27
N THR A 115 4.59 0.92 3.67
CA THR A 115 3.30 0.70 4.34
C THR A 115 3.47 -0.27 5.50
N CYS A 116 2.39 -0.63 6.21
CA CYS A 116 2.46 -1.60 7.30
C CYS A 116 1.08 -2.20 7.59
N ASN A 117 1.02 -3.23 8.43
CA ASN A 117 -0.20 -3.99 8.68
C ASN A 117 -1.11 -3.36 9.74
N GLU A 118 -0.58 -2.60 10.70
CA GLU A 118 -1.39 -2.14 11.85
C GLU A 118 -1.86 -0.68 11.75
N CYS A 119 -1.10 0.18 11.07
CA CYS A 119 -1.40 1.60 11.02
C CYS A 119 -2.81 1.84 10.45
N PRO A 120 -3.69 2.57 11.16
CA PRO A 120 -5.00 2.92 10.63
C PRO A 120 -4.93 3.67 9.30
N PHE A 121 -3.93 4.54 9.10
CA PHE A 121 -3.73 5.23 7.82
C PHE A 121 -3.32 4.25 6.72
N ALA A 122 -2.37 3.35 6.98
CA ALA A 122 -1.97 2.34 6.00
C ALA A 122 -3.18 1.51 5.54
N LYS A 123 -4.01 1.04 6.49
CA LYS A 123 -5.24 0.29 6.20
C LYS A 123 -6.23 1.08 5.34
N LEU A 124 -6.41 2.37 5.61
CA LEU A 124 -7.30 3.25 4.82
C LEU A 124 -6.82 3.44 3.37
N TYR A 125 -5.56 3.14 3.07
CA TYR A 125 -4.98 3.29 1.74
C TYR A 125 -4.82 1.97 0.98
N GLU A 126 -5.07 0.81 1.60
CA GLU A 126 -4.88 -0.49 0.95
C GLU A 126 -5.71 -0.63 -0.33
N ASP A 127 -7.01 -0.32 -0.28
CA ASP A 127 -7.88 -0.42 -1.48
C ASP A 127 -7.46 0.55 -2.58
N ARG A 128 -6.95 1.73 -2.20
CA ARG A 128 -6.41 2.70 -3.14
C ARG A 128 -5.09 2.25 -3.75
N LEU A 129 -4.22 1.56 -3.01
CA LEU A 129 -3.00 0.96 -3.55
C LEU A 129 -3.31 -0.20 -4.49
N ILE A 130 -4.33 -1.00 -4.18
CA ILE A 130 -4.84 -2.06 -5.07
C ILE A 130 -5.35 -1.44 -6.37
N GLU A 131 -6.20 -0.41 -6.29
CA GLU A 131 -6.70 0.32 -7.47
C GLU A 131 -5.54 0.90 -8.29
N LEU A 132 -4.62 1.60 -7.62
CA LEU A 132 -3.44 2.21 -8.25
C LEU A 132 -2.59 1.15 -9.00
N HIS A 133 -2.34 -0.01 -8.38
CA HIS A 133 -1.62 -1.08 -9.04
C HIS A 133 -2.39 -1.64 -10.24
N ASN A 134 -3.67 -1.97 -10.06
CA ASN A 134 -4.49 -2.55 -11.13
C ASN A 134 -4.62 -1.61 -12.34
N THR A 135 -4.67 -0.29 -12.10
CA THR A 135 -4.71 0.71 -13.17
C THR A 135 -3.36 0.90 -13.86
N TYR A 136 -2.26 1.02 -13.12
CA TYR A 136 -0.99 1.49 -13.67
C TYR A 136 0.08 0.41 -13.88
N ALA A 137 -0.02 -0.75 -13.23
CA ALA A 137 0.90 -1.86 -13.50
C ALA A 137 0.83 -2.35 -14.96
N PRO A 138 -0.36 -2.52 -15.59
CA PRO A 138 -0.45 -2.86 -17.02
C PRO A 138 0.15 -1.79 -17.95
N GLN A 139 0.29 -0.55 -17.46
CA GLN A 139 0.87 0.58 -18.19
C GLN A 139 2.39 0.71 -17.99
N GLY A 140 2.96 -0.07 -17.07
CA GLY A 140 4.39 -0.13 -16.76
C GLY A 140 4.80 0.51 -15.43
N TYR A 141 3.87 0.85 -14.55
CA TYR A 141 4.15 1.42 -13.21
C TYR A 141 3.57 0.53 -12.09
N PRO A 142 4.21 -0.61 -11.79
CA PRO A 142 3.76 -1.45 -10.69
C PRO A 142 3.97 -0.78 -9.34
N VAL A 143 3.00 -0.98 -8.45
CA VAL A 143 3.19 -0.80 -7.00
C VAL A 143 4.11 -1.87 -6.45
N ILE A 144 5.08 -1.45 -5.64
CA ILE A 144 5.91 -2.31 -4.80
C ILE A 144 5.74 -1.81 -3.37
N ALA A 145 5.05 -2.58 -2.54
CA ALA A 145 4.84 -2.26 -1.14
C ALA A 145 5.98 -2.85 -0.30
N ILE A 146 6.51 -2.08 0.65
CA ILE A 146 7.55 -2.51 1.59
C ILE A 146 7.04 -2.28 3.01
N ASN A 147 7.04 -3.31 3.86
CA ASN A 147 6.85 -3.16 5.30
C ASN A 147 8.21 -2.87 5.97
N PRO A 148 8.42 -1.64 6.49
CA PRO A 148 9.65 -1.26 7.14
C PRO A 148 9.63 -1.47 8.66
N ASN A 149 8.50 -1.88 9.24
CA ASN A 149 8.36 -1.96 10.69
C ASN A 149 9.10 -3.18 11.25
N SER A 150 9.63 -3.04 12.47
CA SER A 150 10.35 -4.11 13.15
C SER A 150 9.49 -5.38 13.29
N PRO A 151 10.04 -6.57 12.99
CA PRO A 151 9.33 -7.84 13.15
C PRO A 151 9.15 -8.26 14.61
N GLU A 152 9.74 -7.55 15.58
CA GLU A 152 9.50 -7.75 17.02
C GLU A 152 8.01 -7.65 17.38
N ASN A 153 7.25 -6.89 16.60
CA ASN A 153 5.81 -6.87 16.66
C ASN A 153 5.25 -7.96 15.74
N GLU A 154 4.69 -9.02 16.32
CA GLU A 154 4.12 -10.15 15.57
C GLU A 154 3.11 -9.74 14.50
N LYS A 155 2.37 -8.64 14.71
CA LYS A 155 1.38 -8.14 13.74
C LYS A 155 2.00 -7.42 12.55
N GLU A 156 3.26 -7.04 12.63
CA GLU A 156 4.07 -6.49 11.53
C GLU A 156 5.02 -7.54 10.94
N GLY A 157 5.24 -8.65 11.66
CA GLY A 157 6.08 -9.75 11.22
C GLY A 157 5.60 -10.42 9.92
N TYR A 158 6.51 -11.18 9.32
CA TYR A 158 6.31 -11.76 7.99
C TYR A 158 5.04 -12.60 7.86
N ALA A 159 4.72 -13.44 8.85
CA ALA A 159 3.49 -14.24 8.84
C ALA A 159 2.21 -13.37 8.81
N ALA A 160 2.18 -12.27 9.58
CA ALA A 160 1.05 -11.34 9.56
C ALA A 160 0.95 -10.58 8.22
N MET A 161 2.09 -10.28 7.59
CA MET A 161 2.09 -9.72 6.23
C MET A 161 1.47 -10.69 5.22
N GLN A 162 1.79 -11.98 5.30
CA GLN A 162 1.19 -13.02 4.44
C GLN A 162 -0.32 -13.07 4.62
N THR A 163 -0.79 -13.18 5.87
CA THR A 163 -2.23 -13.16 6.17
C THR A 163 -2.90 -11.89 5.63
N ARG A 164 -2.30 -10.72 5.84
CA ARG A 164 -2.89 -9.46 5.38
C ARG A 164 -2.97 -9.38 3.85
N ALA A 165 -1.92 -9.81 3.16
CA ALA A 165 -1.89 -9.83 1.71
C ALA A 165 -2.93 -10.78 1.12
N GLU A 166 -3.14 -11.94 1.74
CA GLU A 166 -4.19 -12.90 1.35
C GLU A 166 -5.59 -12.33 1.61
N GLU A 167 -5.86 -11.81 2.81
CA GLU A 167 -7.15 -11.23 3.19
C GLU A 167 -7.59 -10.09 2.25
N LYS A 168 -6.66 -9.23 1.85
CA LYS A 168 -6.92 -8.08 0.98
C LYS A 168 -6.76 -8.39 -0.50
N GLY A 169 -6.21 -9.55 -0.85
CA GLY A 169 -5.90 -9.93 -2.22
C GLY A 169 -4.94 -8.94 -2.89
N PHE A 170 -3.82 -8.60 -2.23
CA PHE A 170 -2.85 -7.65 -2.78
C PHE A 170 -2.31 -8.16 -4.14
N PRO A 171 -2.50 -7.41 -5.24
CA PRO A 171 -2.02 -7.80 -6.56
C PRO A 171 -0.54 -7.45 -6.78
N PHE A 172 0.05 -6.69 -5.85
CA PHE A 172 1.41 -6.21 -5.90
C PHE A 172 2.35 -7.00 -4.98
N ALA A 173 3.65 -6.88 -5.23
CA ALA A 173 4.67 -7.37 -4.32
C ALA A 173 4.58 -6.65 -2.96
N TYR A 174 4.53 -7.42 -1.87
CA TYR A 174 4.56 -6.92 -0.50
C TYR A 174 5.78 -7.47 0.22
N LEU A 175 6.79 -6.63 0.36
CA LEU A 175 8.15 -7.01 0.71
C LEU A 175 8.45 -6.67 2.16
N VAL A 176 9.19 -7.55 2.85
CA VAL A 176 9.65 -7.30 4.23
C VAL A 176 11.05 -6.68 4.21
N ASP A 177 11.23 -5.51 4.83
CA ASP A 177 12.55 -4.92 5.13
C ASP A 177 12.99 -5.35 6.54
N GLU A 178 13.24 -6.65 6.70
CA GLU A 178 13.50 -7.29 8.00
C GLU A 178 14.71 -6.65 8.73
N GLY A 179 15.73 -6.26 7.98
CA GLY A 179 16.92 -5.59 8.51
C GLY A 179 16.77 -4.08 8.67
N GLN A 180 15.63 -3.50 8.27
CA GLN A 180 15.37 -2.06 8.34
C GLN A 180 16.43 -1.20 7.63
N LYS A 181 16.93 -1.71 6.50
CA LYS A 181 18.03 -1.09 5.76
C LYS A 181 17.54 -0.26 4.58
N ILE A 182 16.33 -0.53 4.08
CA ILE A 182 15.83 0.11 2.85
C ILE A 182 15.11 1.40 3.18
N TYR A 183 14.24 1.42 4.19
CA TYR A 183 13.50 2.64 4.54
C TYR A 183 14.41 3.85 4.87
N PRO A 184 15.56 3.69 5.56
CA PRO A 184 16.45 4.83 5.83
C PRO A 184 17.13 5.36 4.55
N GLN A 185 17.47 4.49 3.60
CA GLN A 185 18.04 4.90 2.31
C GLN A 185 17.05 5.75 1.51
N TYR A 186 15.78 5.34 1.53
CA TYR A 186 14.72 6.13 0.92
C TYR A 186 14.36 7.39 1.71
N GLY A 187 14.74 7.49 2.99
CA GLY A 187 14.29 8.59 3.85
C GLY A 187 12.81 8.48 4.22
N ALA A 188 12.27 7.25 4.21
CA ALA A 188 10.88 7.04 4.57
C ALA A 188 10.68 7.24 6.09
N VAL A 189 9.64 7.98 6.46
CA VAL A 189 9.36 8.33 7.87
C VAL A 189 7.96 7.98 8.33
N ARG A 190 7.04 7.70 7.39
CA ARG A 190 5.62 7.46 7.66
C ARG A 190 5.12 6.23 6.91
N THR A 191 3.98 5.70 7.36
CA THR A 191 3.22 4.66 6.67
C THR A 191 1.76 5.13 6.48
N PRO A 192 1.27 5.30 5.23
CA PRO A 192 2.00 5.11 3.98
C PRO A 192 2.95 6.28 3.64
N HIS A 193 3.98 6.01 2.83
CA HIS A 193 4.85 7.01 2.21
C HIS A 193 5.34 6.51 0.85
N VAL A 194 5.11 7.29 -0.20
CA VAL A 194 5.33 6.88 -1.60
C VAL A 194 6.56 7.56 -2.19
N PHE A 195 7.29 6.80 -2.99
CA PHE A 195 8.36 7.24 -3.86
C PHE A 195 8.05 6.77 -5.29
N LEU A 196 7.76 7.69 -6.19
CA LEU A 196 7.62 7.37 -7.62
C LEU A 196 8.99 7.47 -8.27
N LEU A 197 9.42 6.38 -8.88
CA LEU A 197 10.65 6.31 -9.65
C LEU A 197 10.32 6.23 -11.15
N ASP A 198 11.16 6.83 -12.00
CA ASP A 198 11.10 6.57 -13.45
C ASP A 198 11.81 5.28 -13.85
N HIS A 199 11.86 5.00 -15.15
CA HIS A 199 12.53 3.82 -15.72
C HIS A 199 14.04 3.73 -15.41
N GLU A 200 14.71 4.85 -15.17
CA GLU A 200 16.12 4.91 -14.73
C GLU A 200 16.26 4.80 -13.21
N ARG A 201 15.14 4.58 -12.49
CA ARG A 201 15.01 4.58 -11.03
C ARG A 201 15.29 5.94 -10.39
N LYS A 202 15.21 7.04 -11.15
CA LYS A 202 15.33 8.39 -10.57
C LYS A 202 14.04 8.75 -9.85
N VAL A 203 14.15 9.36 -8.68
CA VAL A 203 12.99 9.78 -7.89
C VAL A 203 12.31 10.97 -8.54
N GLN A 204 11.06 10.80 -8.95
CA GLN A 204 10.24 11.84 -9.59
C GLN A 204 9.17 12.41 -8.65
N TYR A 205 8.77 11.65 -7.62
CA TYR A 205 7.83 12.11 -6.60
C TYR A 205 8.13 11.49 -5.24
N ILE A 206 7.96 12.26 -4.16
CA ILE A 206 7.99 11.76 -2.77
C ILE A 206 6.79 12.33 -1.99
N GLY A 207 6.02 11.49 -1.31
CA GLY A 207 5.01 11.98 -0.37
C GLY A 207 3.77 11.09 -0.20
N ALA A 208 2.61 11.75 -0.05
CA ALA A 208 1.31 11.11 0.08
C ALA A 208 0.79 10.54 -1.25
N ILE A 209 -0.20 9.66 -1.18
CA ILE A 209 -0.85 9.10 -2.38
C ILE A 209 -1.79 10.15 -3.01
N ASP A 210 -2.57 10.83 -2.17
CA ASP A 210 -3.57 11.83 -2.49
C ASP A 210 -3.70 12.87 -1.35
N ASP A 211 -4.60 13.83 -1.50
CA ASP A 211 -4.81 14.92 -0.54
C ASP A 211 -5.77 14.58 0.61
N ASN A 212 -6.35 13.37 0.66
CA ASN A 212 -7.31 12.99 1.70
C ASN A 212 -7.14 11.55 2.19
N SER A 213 -6.52 11.39 3.36
CA SER A 213 -6.29 10.07 3.95
C SER A 213 -7.54 9.38 4.48
N LYS A 214 -8.61 10.12 4.79
CA LYS A 214 -9.75 9.59 5.54
C LYS A 214 -10.86 9.06 4.64
N SER A 215 -11.09 9.74 3.53
CA SER A 215 -12.25 9.53 2.67
C SER A 215 -11.80 9.56 1.21
N PRO A 216 -11.86 8.42 0.50
CA PRO A 216 -11.58 8.36 -0.93
C PRO A 216 -12.51 9.26 -1.76
N GLU A 217 -13.77 9.38 -1.37
CA GLU A 217 -14.77 10.21 -2.06
C GLU A 217 -14.51 11.72 -1.95
N ASP A 218 -13.78 12.14 -0.92
CA ASP A 218 -13.40 13.54 -0.70
C ASP A 218 -12.02 13.90 -1.30
N VAL A 219 -11.37 12.98 -2.04
CA VAL A 219 -10.09 13.23 -2.72
C VAL A 219 -10.30 14.23 -3.85
N LYS A 220 -9.48 15.28 -3.87
CA LYS A 220 -9.49 16.32 -4.93
C LYS A 220 -8.23 16.30 -5.77
N VAL A 221 -7.11 15.84 -5.20
CA VAL A 221 -5.82 15.75 -5.90
C VAL A 221 -5.23 14.36 -5.69
N LYS A 222 -4.97 13.67 -6.80
CA LYS A 222 -4.41 12.32 -6.83
C LYS A 222 -2.93 12.41 -7.19
N TYR A 223 -2.12 12.84 -6.22
CA TYR A 223 -0.72 13.24 -6.46
C TYR A 223 0.10 12.22 -7.24
N VAL A 224 0.02 10.93 -6.88
CA VAL A 224 0.80 9.88 -7.55
C VAL A 224 0.30 9.65 -8.98
N GLU A 225 -1.02 9.64 -9.19
CA GLU A 225 -1.60 9.50 -10.53
C GLU A 225 -1.25 10.67 -11.44
N ASP A 226 -1.33 11.90 -10.91
CA ASP A 226 -0.97 13.11 -11.65
C ASP A 226 0.52 13.13 -11.99
N ALA A 227 1.38 12.65 -11.09
CA ALA A 227 2.80 12.47 -11.35
C ALA A 227 3.06 11.42 -12.44
N ILE A 228 2.36 10.27 -12.41
CA ILE A 228 2.48 9.25 -13.47
C ILE A 228 2.05 9.83 -14.83
N LYS A 229 0.92 10.52 -14.90
CA LYS A 229 0.45 11.17 -16.14
C LYS A 229 1.47 12.16 -16.71
N ALA A 230 2.12 12.95 -15.84
CA ALA A 230 3.18 13.85 -16.26
C ALA A 230 4.36 13.08 -16.88
N LEU A 231 4.81 12.00 -16.22
CA LEU A 231 5.90 11.16 -16.75
C LEU A 231 5.53 10.49 -18.08
N GLU A 232 4.29 10.03 -18.23
CA GLU A 232 3.77 9.46 -19.49
C GLU A 232 3.72 10.50 -20.62
N ALA A 233 3.50 11.77 -20.30
CA ALA A 233 3.58 12.89 -21.24
C ALA A 233 5.03 13.33 -21.54
N GLY A 234 6.04 12.71 -20.90
CA GLY A 234 7.44 13.14 -20.99
C GLY A 234 7.74 14.43 -20.23
N GLU A 235 6.87 14.80 -19.30
CA GLU A 235 6.97 15.99 -18.47
C GLU A 235 7.42 15.63 -17.04
N LYS A 236 7.80 16.65 -16.25
CA LYS A 236 8.07 16.49 -14.82
C LYS A 236 6.80 16.75 -14.02
N PRO A 237 6.52 15.99 -12.94
CA PRO A 237 5.39 16.27 -12.06
C PRO A 237 5.45 17.70 -11.52
N THR A 238 4.37 18.48 -11.70
CA THR A 238 4.25 19.85 -11.15
C THR A 238 4.33 19.84 -9.62
N ILE A 239 3.65 18.88 -9.00
CA ILE A 239 3.80 18.57 -7.57
C ILE A 239 4.63 17.30 -7.50
N ASN A 240 5.91 17.46 -7.19
CA ASN A 240 6.86 16.35 -7.02
C ASN A 240 7.14 16.03 -5.54
N LEU A 241 6.62 16.84 -4.61
CA LEU A 241 6.85 16.67 -3.19
C LEU A 241 5.65 17.04 -2.34
N THR A 242 5.22 16.14 -1.46
CA THR A 242 4.17 16.41 -0.48
C THR A 242 4.52 15.82 0.90
N LYS A 243 3.82 16.29 1.93
CA LYS A 243 3.95 15.75 3.28
C LYS A 243 3.24 14.40 3.35
N ALA A 244 3.96 13.33 3.68
CA ALA A 244 3.34 12.05 3.99
C ALA A 244 2.52 12.14 5.29
N ILE A 245 1.31 11.57 5.26
CA ILE A 245 0.37 11.56 6.39
C ILE A 245 0.16 10.12 6.83
N GLY A 246 0.58 9.81 8.06
CA GLY A 246 0.47 8.46 8.60
C GLY A 246 1.16 8.30 9.96
N CYS A 247 1.17 7.06 10.45
CA CYS A 247 1.97 6.71 11.63
C CYS A 247 3.47 6.77 11.29
N PRO A 248 4.34 7.09 12.26
CA PRO A 248 5.78 6.93 12.09
C PRO A 248 6.16 5.46 11.85
N ILE A 249 7.22 5.24 11.07
CA ILE A 249 7.85 3.91 10.94
C ILE A 249 8.38 3.46 12.32
N LYS A 250 8.13 2.20 12.67
CA LYS A 250 8.54 1.59 13.94
C LYS A 250 9.92 0.94 13.79
N ALA A 251 10.97 1.67 14.15
CA ALA A 251 12.34 1.13 14.21
C ALA A 251 12.49 0.07 15.32
N SER A 252 13.34 -0.93 15.08
CA SER A 252 13.84 -1.85 16.09
C SER A 252 14.64 -1.07 17.14
N ARG A 253 14.64 -1.58 18.37
CA ARG A 253 15.48 -0.98 19.42
C ARG A 253 16.93 -1.34 19.11
N ALA A 254 17.77 -0.32 18.91
CA ALA A 254 19.22 -0.46 18.79
C ALA A 254 19.85 -0.95 20.10
#